data_AF-A0A2K8UJ37-F1
#
_entry.id   AF-A0A2K8UJ37-F1
#
_cell.length_a   1.000
_cell.length_b   1.000
_cell.length_c   1.000
_cell.angle_alpha   90.00
_cell.angle_beta   90.00
_cell.angle_gamma   90.00
#
_symmetry.space_group_name_H-M   'P 1'
#
loop_
_entity.id
_entity.type
_entity.pdbx_description
1 polymer ?
#
loop_
_entity_poly.entity_id
_entity_poly.type
_entity_poly.pdbx_seq_one_letter_code
_entity_poly.pdbx_strand_id
1 'polypeptide(L)'
;MGQERRLLLQLEAAVRADDKQQLRRLSEGLGSAVFDNGAFTNELLNQLTRIIQSEAYAKMSDGLLLMRVFEYNLNLLTDSQRDKLGSAIVAYVPCARDAIAAFLAVEIIAEIWKDRRSIEAIILVKERARTEETFALVTHGFDWLAKRTSDTGVRVECLDQLDKLSRHPSSAVRVEALAALTRLRRVG
;
A
#
# COMPACT_ATOMS: atom_id res chain seq x y z
N MET A 1 4.75 6.82 -27.06
CA MET A 1 5.48 5.63 -26.56
C MET A 1 6.93 5.91 -26.13
N GLY A 2 7.72 6.75 -26.81
CA GLY A 2 9.14 6.96 -26.44
C GLY A 2 9.40 7.66 -25.10
N GLN A 3 8.55 8.62 -24.72
CA GLN A 3 8.73 9.43 -23.49
C GLN A 3 8.42 8.63 -22.22
N GLU A 4 7.31 7.88 -22.19
CA GLU A 4 6.92 7.02 -21.07
C GLU A 4 7.99 5.96 -20.76
N ARG A 5 8.48 5.27 -21.79
CA ARG A 5 9.56 4.29 -21.66
C ARG A 5 10.85 4.94 -21.10
N ARG A 6 11.18 6.15 -21.55
CA ARG A 6 12.35 6.88 -21.02
C ARG A 6 12.17 7.22 -19.55
N LEU A 7 10.99 7.70 -19.15
CA LEU A 7 10.69 8.02 -17.76
C LEU A 7 10.79 6.78 -16.88
N LEU A 8 10.26 5.65 -17.32
CA LEU A 8 10.34 4.37 -16.58
C LEU A 8 11.78 3.90 -16.37
N LEU A 9 12.63 3.97 -17.41
CA LEU A 9 14.05 3.64 -17.30
C LEU A 9 14.77 4.58 -16.32
N GLN A 10 14.43 5.87 -16.34
CA GLN A 10 14.99 6.84 -15.40
C GLN A 10 14.53 6.57 -13.96
N LEU A 11 13.28 6.14 -13.77
CA LEU A 11 12.73 5.83 -12.45
C LEU A 11 13.39 4.59 -11.87
N GLU A 12 13.55 3.53 -12.68
CA GLU A 12 14.30 2.34 -12.28
C GLU A 12 15.76 2.65 -11.96
N ALA A 13 16.41 3.52 -12.76
CA ALA A 13 17.78 3.97 -12.48
C ALA A 13 17.87 4.75 -11.16
N ALA A 14 16.93 5.66 -10.89
CA ALA A 14 16.89 6.41 -9.65
C ALA A 14 16.71 5.50 -8.43
N VAL A 15 15.84 4.49 -8.53
CA VAL A 15 15.64 3.47 -7.49
C VAL A 15 16.92 2.67 -7.23
N ARG A 16 17.60 2.19 -8.29
CA ARG A 16 18.85 1.43 -8.14
C ARG A 16 19.99 2.27 -7.55
N ALA A 17 20.00 3.56 -7.82
CA ALA A 17 21.01 4.50 -7.32
C ALA A 17 20.68 5.08 -5.94
N ASP A 18 19.51 4.75 -5.35
CA ASP A 18 18.95 5.41 -4.16
C ASP A 18 18.90 6.96 -4.30
N ASP A 19 18.67 7.45 -5.54
CA ASP A 19 18.61 8.88 -5.84
C ASP A 19 17.21 9.43 -5.58
N LYS A 20 17.02 9.89 -4.34
CA LYS A 20 15.75 10.41 -3.81
C LYS A 20 15.27 11.65 -4.55
N GLN A 21 16.19 12.55 -4.94
CA GLN A 21 15.84 13.79 -5.61
C GLN A 21 15.34 13.50 -7.03
N GLN A 22 16.02 12.59 -7.72
CA GLN A 22 15.58 12.14 -9.04
C GLN A 22 14.27 11.37 -8.94
N LEU A 23 14.12 10.45 -7.98
CA LEU A 23 12.87 9.71 -7.76
C LEU A 23 11.70 10.67 -7.54
N ARG A 24 11.85 11.67 -6.67
CA ARG A 24 10.80 12.68 -6.42
C ARG A 24 10.34 13.36 -7.71
N ARG A 25 11.27 13.95 -8.46
CA ARG A 25 10.95 14.67 -9.70
C ARG A 25 10.25 13.77 -10.72
N LEU A 26 10.72 12.53 -10.85
CA LEU A 26 10.15 11.56 -11.78
C LEU A 26 8.77 11.07 -11.33
N SER A 27 8.57 10.81 -10.04
CA SER A 27 7.28 10.40 -9.48
C SER A 27 6.23 11.51 -9.59
N GLU A 28 6.60 12.76 -9.33
CA GLU A 28 5.70 13.92 -9.51
C GLU A 28 5.31 14.07 -10.98
N GLY A 29 6.29 14.07 -11.89
CA GLY A 29 6.02 14.16 -13.33
C GLY A 29 5.18 12.98 -13.86
N LEU A 30 5.41 11.78 -13.33
CA LEU A 30 4.61 10.60 -13.65
C LEU A 30 3.17 10.73 -13.17
N GLY A 31 2.96 11.17 -11.93
CA GLY A 31 1.63 11.38 -11.37
C GLY A 31 0.82 12.38 -12.19
N SER A 32 1.42 13.52 -12.55
CA SER A 32 0.78 14.50 -13.45
C SER A 32 0.47 13.91 -14.82
N ALA A 33 1.42 13.18 -15.44
CA ALA A 33 1.19 12.59 -16.75
C ALA A 33 0.07 11.53 -16.75
N VAL A 34 -0.04 10.72 -15.70
CA VAL A 34 -1.14 9.75 -15.56
C VAL A 34 -2.47 10.47 -15.41
N PHE A 35 -2.52 11.51 -14.58
CA PHE A 35 -3.71 12.32 -14.38
C PHE A 35 -4.18 12.99 -15.68
N ASP A 36 -3.26 13.64 -16.40
CA ASP A 36 -3.56 14.34 -17.66
C ASP A 36 -4.05 13.39 -18.76
N ASN A 37 -3.54 12.16 -18.78
CA ASN A 37 -4.00 11.12 -19.71
C ASN A 37 -5.29 10.41 -19.24
N GLY A 38 -5.68 10.59 -17.98
CA GLY A 38 -6.89 10.00 -17.39
C GLY A 38 -6.86 8.48 -17.23
N ALA A 39 -5.71 7.82 -17.40
CA ALA A 39 -5.60 6.36 -17.29
C ALA A 39 -4.16 5.89 -17.10
N PHE A 40 -4.01 4.73 -16.45
CA PHE A 40 -2.77 3.95 -16.52
C PHE A 40 -2.78 3.06 -17.78
N THR A 41 -1.71 3.11 -18.57
CA THR A 41 -1.47 2.07 -19.57
C THR A 41 -1.06 0.77 -18.85
N ASN A 42 -1.38 -0.39 -19.44
CA ASN A 42 -0.94 -1.67 -18.88
C ASN A 42 0.59 -1.79 -18.84
N GLU A 43 1.29 -1.25 -19.85
CA GLU A 43 2.74 -1.26 -19.88
C GLU A 43 3.33 -0.44 -18.74
N LEU A 44 2.81 0.77 -18.51
CA LEU A 44 3.21 1.62 -17.39
C LEU A 44 3.05 0.88 -16.06
N LEU A 45 1.85 0.34 -15.81
CA LEU A 45 1.57 -0.38 -14.57
C LEU A 45 2.46 -1.61 -14.39
N ASN A 46 2.73 -2.37 -15.46
CA ASN A 46 3.62 -3.53 -15.42
C ASN A 46 5.03 -3.15 -14.98
N GLN A 47 5.57 -2.06 -15.51
CA GLN A 47 6.92 -1.60 -15.15
C GLN A 47 6.95 -1.03 -13.73
N LEU A 48 5.95 -0.23 -13.32
CA LEU A 48 5.91 0.32 -11.97
C LEU A 48 5.75 -0.78 -10.90
N THR A 49 4.88 -1.76 -11.14
CA THR A 49 4.72 -2.90 -10.21
C THR A 49 6.00 -3.73 -10.11
N ARG A 50 6.73 -3.91 -11.22
CA ARG A 50 8.06 -4.55 -11.20
C ARG A 50 9.07 -3.76 -10.36
N ILE A 51 9.07 -2.42 -10.46
CA ILE A 51 9.93 -1.56 -9.66
C ILE A 51 9.59 -1.70 -8.17
N ILE A 52 8.30 -1.67 -7.81
CA ILE A 52 7.84 -1.84 -6.43
C ILE A 52 8.28 -3.18 -5.83
N GLN A 53 8.21 -4.25 -6.63
CA GLN A 53 8.59 -5.60 -6.21
C GLN A 53 10.11 -5.82 -6.20
N SER A 54 10.91 -4.84 -6.63
CA SER A 54 12.37 -4.98 -6.64
C SER A 54 12.96 -4.84 -5.24
N GLU A 55 14.02 -5.61 -4.98
CA GLU A 55 14.77 -5.52 -3.72
C GLU A 55 15.37 -4.12 -3.51
N ALA A 56 15.79 -3.45 -4.59
CA ALA A 56 16.32 -2.10 -4.54
C ALA A 56 15.28 -1.13 -3.95
N TYR A 57 14.05 -1.16 -4.46
CA TYR A 57 12.97 -0.32 -3.97
C TYR A 57 12.58 -0.66 -2.53
N ALA A 58 12.54 -1.94 -2.17
CA ALA A 58 12.26 -2.39 -0.80
C ALA A 58 13.25 -1.81 0.23
N LYS A 59 14.50 -1.57 -0.17
CA LYS A 59 15.57 -1.04 0.70
C LYS A 59 15.66 0.49 0.77
N MET A 60 14.91 1.22 -0.07
CA MET A 60 14.90 2.68 -0.08
C MET A 60 14.23 3.22 1.20
N SER A 61 14.66 4.40 1.65
CA SER A 61 14.03 5.12 2.77
C SER A 61 12.95 6.13 2.34
N ASP A 62 12.81 6.35 1.03
CA ASP A 62 11.88 7.33 0.45
C ASP A 62 10.98 6.66 -0.62
N GLY A 63 10.65 5.39 -0.41
CA GLY A 63 9.72 4.65 -1.26
C GLY A 63 8.33 5.31 -1.30
N LEU A 64 7.99 6.10 -0.29
CA LEU A 64 6.72 6.84 -0.25
C LEU A 64 6.45 7.65 -1.52
N LEU A 65 7.48 8.21 -2.15
CA LEU A 65 7.35 9.08 -3.32
C LEU A 65 6.67 8.39 -4.50
N LEU A 66 7.03 7.13 -4.77
CA LEU A 66 6.40 6.37 -5.84
C LEU A 66 5.04 5.82 -5.41
N MET A 67 4.85 5.44 -4.14
CA MET A 67 3.54 5.00 -3.63
C MET A 67 2.46 6.09 -3.79
N ARG A 68 2.80 7.36 -3.59
CA ARG A 68 1.88 8.49 -3.78
C ARG A 68 1.32 8.62 -5.19
N VAL A 69 2.05 8.14 -6.21
CA VAL A 69 1.54 8.10 -7.59
C VAL A 69 0.27 7.26 -7.66
N PHE A 70 0.23 6.13 -6.94
CA PHE A 70 -0.94 5.27 -6.90
C PHE A 70 -2.02 5.82 -5.98
N GLU A 71 -1.67 6.37 -4.82
CA GLU A 71 -2.62 7.00 -3.90
C GLU A 71 -3.49 8.05 -4.62
N TYR A 72 -2.86 8.98 -5.35
CA TYR A 72 -3.57 10.08 -5.99
C TYR A 72 -4.32 9.70 -7.26
N ASN A 73 -3.97 8.57 -7.89
CA ASN A 73 -4.52 8.16 -9.18
C ASN A 73 -5.27 6.82 -9.11
N LEU A 74 -5.61 6.33 -7.91
CA LEU A 74 -6.18 5.01 -7.73
C LEU A 74 -7.50 4.83 -8.52
N ASN A 75 -8.29 5.90 -8.61
CA ASN A 75 -9.55 5.95 -9.38
C ASN A 75 -9.36 5.79 -10.89
N LEU A 76 -8.14 5.96 -11.42
CA LEU A 76 -7.82 5.80 -12.84
C LEU A 76 -7.42 4.37 -13.22
N LEU A 77 -7.35 3.45 -12.25
CA LEU A 77 -7.07 2.03 -12.48
C LEU A 77 -8.36 1.26 -12.75
N THR A 78 -8.32 0.39 -13.76
CA THR A 78 -9.37 -0.63 -13.97
C THR A 78 -9.32 -1.71 -12.89
N ASP A 79 -10.37 -2.53 -12.77
CA ASP A 79 -10.42 -3.63 -11.79
C ASP A 79 -9.26 -4.62 -11.94
N SER A 80 -8.90 -4.98 -13.17
CA SER A 80 -7.76 -5.88 -13.41
C SER A 80 -6.42 -5.24 -13.00
N GLN A 81 -6.27 -3.93 -13.23
CA GLN A 81 -5.09 -3.17 -12.85
C GLN A 81 -4.98 -3.03 -11.32
N ARG A 82 -6.12 -2.83 -10.65
CA ARG A 82 -6.28 -2.86 -9.20
C ARG A 82 -5.82 -4.18 -8.59
N ASP A 83 -6.28 -5.31 -9.13
CA ASP A 83 -5.86 -6.65 -8.67
C ASP A 83 -4.35 -6.86 -8.80
N LYS A 84 -3.79 -6.42 -9.93
CA LYS A 84 -2.36 -6.50 -10.21
C LYS A 84 -1.55 -5.65 -9.23
N LEU A 85 -1.95 -4.39 -9.02
CA LEU A 85 -1.30 -3.48 -8.09
C LEU A 85 -1.38 -4.03 -6.65
N GLY A 86 -2.55 -4.47 -6.22
CA GLY A 86 -2.76 -5.02 -4.89
C GLY A 86 -1.86 -6.22 -4.62
N SER A 87 -1.75 -7.13 -5.59
CA SER A 87 -0.83 -8.28 -5.50
C SER A 87 0.64 -7.86 -5.37
N ALA A 88 1.05 -6.83 -6.11
CA ALA A 88 2.41 -6.29 -6.03
C ALA A 88 2.70 -5.66 -4.65
N ILE A 89 1.74 -4.92 -4.10
CA ILE A 89 1.88 -4.26 -2.79
C ILE A 89 1.91 -5.29 -1.66
N VAL A 90 1.06 -6.32 -1.69
CA VAL A 90 1.07 -7.40 -0.69
C VAL A 90 2.43 -8.13 -0.63
N ALA A 91 3.12 -8.24 -1.77
CA ALA A 91 4.48 -8.78 -1.80
C ALA A 91 5.54 -7.80 -1.26
N TYR A 92 5.32 -6.49 -1.44
CA TYR A 92 6.24 -5.43 -1.02
C TYR A 92 6.23 -5.16 0.49
N VAL A 93 5.05 -5.04 1.11
CA VAL A 93 4.91 -4.57 2.51
C VAL A 93 5.80 -5.32 3.51
N PRO A 94 5.87 -6.67 3.51
CA PRO A 94 6.70 -7.40 4.47
C PRO A 94 8.21 -7.16 4.32
N CYS A 95 8.65 -6.64 3.17
CA CYS A 95 10.05 -6.42 2.83
C CYS A 95 10.44 -4.93 2.88
N ALA A 96 9.48 -4.03 3.11
CA ALA A 96 9.69 -2.59 3.01
C ALA A 96 10.51 -2.05 4.20
N ARG A 97 11.59 -1.33 3.89
CA ARG A 97 12.40 -0.60 4.89
C ARG A 97 11.78 0.73 5.27
N ASP A 98 11.16 1.42 4.32
CA ASP A 98 10.44 2.67 4.56
C ASP A 98 9.07 2.38 5.20
N ALA A 99 8.98 2.61 6.51
CA ALA A 99 7.76 2.38 7.29
C ALA A 99 6.58 3.25 6.80
N ILE A 100 6.84 4.46 6.30
CA ILE A 100 5.78 5.37 5.83
C ILE A 100 5.26 4.88 4.47
N ALA A 101 6.14 4.42 3.59
CA ALA A 101 5.73 3.77 2.34
C ALA A 101 4.91 2.51 2.61
N ALA A 102 5.33 1.69 3.57
CA ALA A 102 4.63 0.47 3.95
C ALA A 102 3.24 0.76 4.55
N PHE A 103 3.11 1.85 5.32
CA PHE A 103 1.83 2.33 5.83
C PHE A 103 0.87 2.74 4.71
N LEU A 104 1.32 3.59 3.79
CA LEU A 104 0.51 4.01 2.64
C LEU A 104 0.14 2.80 1.76
N ALA A 105 1.06 1.86 1.58
CA ALA A 105 0.81 0.62 0.84
C ALA A 105 -0.36 -0.19 1.43
N VAL A 106 -0.45 -0.31 2.75
CA VAL A 106 -1.56 -1.01 3.41
C VAL A 106 -2.89 -0.25 3.26
N GLU A 107 -2.87 1.08 3.29
CA GLU A 107 -4.07 1.88 2.98
C GLU A 107 -4.53 1.68 1.53
N ILE A 108 -3.59 1.64 0.59
CA ILE A 108 -3.89 1.35 -0.82
C ILE A 108 -4.55 -0.04 -0.96
N ILE A 109 -4.05 -1.08 -0.26
CA ILE A 109 -4.69 -2.41 -0.24
C ILE A 109 -6.15 -2.33 0.22
N ALA A 110 -6.43 -1.55 1.26
CA ALA A 110 -7.79 -1.38 1.77
C ALA A 110 -8.69 -0.61 0.78
N GLU A 111 -8.15 0.39 0.07
CA GLU A 111 -8.89 1.19 -0.91
C GLU A 111 -9.08 0.52 -2.27
N ILE A 112 -8.20 -0.43 -2.65
CA ILE A 112 -8.27 -1.13 -3.94
C ILE A 112 -9.56 -1.93 -4.06
N TRP A 113 -9.86 -2.78 -3.07
CA TRP A 113 -11.00 -3.71 -3.11
C TRP A 113 -12.15 -3.32 -2.20
N LYS A 114 -11.88 -2.75 -1.01
CA LYS A 114 -12.88 -2.35 0.01
C LYS A 114 -13.82 -3.46 0.47
N ASP A 115 -13.45 -4.71 0.18
CA ASP A 115 -14.25 -5.90 0.42
C ASP A 115 -13.39 -6.98 1.11
N ARG A 116 -13.90 -8.22 1.12
CA ARG A 116 -13.22 -9.37 1.69
C ARG A 116 -11.82 -9.62 1.12
N ARG A 117 -11.54 -9.26 -0.14
CA ARG A 117 -10.21 -9.39 -0.75
C ARG A 117 -9.19 -8.50 -0.05
N SER A 118 -9.58 -7.30 0.42
CA SER A 118 -8.71 -6.45 1.23
C SER A 118 -8.37 -7.11 2.57
N ILE A 119 -9.32 -7.79 3.21
CA ILE A 119 -9.07 -8.54 4.45
C ILE A 119 -8.06 -9.66 4.21
N GLU A 120 -8.29 -10.48 3.19
CA GLU A 120 -7.41 -11.59 2.81
C GLU A 120 -5.98 -11.10 2.51
N ALA A 121 -5.86 -9.98 1.81
CA ALA A 121 -4.58 -9.33 1.53
C ALA A 121 -3.86 -8.85 2.81
N ILE A 122 -4.58 -8.19 3.73
CA ILE A 122 -4.01 -7.73 5.01
C ILE A 122 -3.60 -8.91 5.90
N ILE A 123 -4.38 -10.00 5.91
CA ILE A 123 -4.01 -11.25 6.60
C ILE A 123 -2.73 -11.84 6.00
N LEU A 124 -2.60 -11.87 4.67
CA LEU A 124 -1.39 -12.37 4.03
C LEU A 124 -0.16 -11.52 4.38
N VAL A 125 -0.31 -10.20 4.50
CA VAL A 125 0.75 -9.32 5.04
C VAL A 125 1.07 -9.71 6.49
N LYS A 126 0.06 -9.96 7.33
CA LYS A 126 0.23 -10.40 8.74
C LYS A 126 1.03 -11.70 8.85
N GLU A 127 0.71 -12.70 8.03
CA GLU A 127 1.39 -14.01 8.03
C GLU A 127 2.85 -13.91 7.60
N ARG A 128 3.16 -12.93 6.76
CA ARG A 128 4.52 -12.64 6.28
C ARG A 128 5.27 -11.67 7.18
N ALA A 129 4.60 -11.03 8.14
CA ALA A 129 5.21 -10.11 9.08
C ALA A 129 6.37 -10.79 9.84
N ARG A 130 7.45 -10.03 10.02
CA ARG A 130 8.64 -10.47 10.76
C ARG A 130 9.02 -9.51 11.87
N THR A 131 8.43 -8.32 11.91
CA THR A 131 8.74 -7.28 12.89
C THR A 131 7.46 -6.73 13.51
N GLU A 132 7.59 -6.12 14.69
CA GLU A 132 6.45 -5.51 15.39
C GLU A 132 5.85 -4.35 14.58
N GLU A 133 6.69 -3.62 13.85
CA GLU A 133 6.27 -2.54 12.96
C GLU A 133 5.32 -3.06 11.89
N THR A 134 5.63 -4.20 11.24
CA THR A 134 4.71 -4.78 10.25
C THR A 134 3.36 -5.18 10.87
N PHE A 135 3.35 -5.68 12.11
CA PHE A 135 2.09 -5.97 12.81
C PHE A 135 1.29 -4.70 13.15
N ALA A 136 1.96 -3.60 13.46
CA ALA A 136 1.30 -2.30 13.63
C ALA A 136 0.68 -1.82 12.30
N LEU A 137 1.35 -2.02 11.16
CA LEU A 137 0.79 -1.73 9.83
C LEU A 137 -0.46 -2.57 9.55
N VAL A 138 -0.44 -3.87 9.88
CA VAL A 138 -1.62 -4.74 9.76
C VAL A 138 -2.79 -4.22 10.59
N THR A 139 -2.53 -3.77 11.81
CA THR A 139 -3.53 -3.18 12.69
C THR A 139 -4.14 -1.93 12.06
N HIS A 140 -3.29 -1.06 11.51
CA HIS A 140 -3.73 0.13 10.77
C HIS A 140 -4.58 -0.23 9.55
N GLY A 141 -4.19 -1.25 8.78
CA GLY A 141 -4.96 -1.70 7.63
C GLY A 141 -6.39 -2.12 7.97
N PHE A 142 -6.58 -2.88 9.04
CA PHE A 142 -7.92 -3.26 9.49
C PHE A 142 -8.73 -2.05 10.01
N ASP A 143 -8.10 -1.12 10.74
CA ASP A 143 -8.76 0.14 11.16
C ASP A 143 -9.22 0.96 9.95
N TRP A 144 -8.34 1.13 8.97
CA TRP A 144 -8.61 1.89 7.75
C TRP A 144 -9.75 1.26 6.94
N LEU A 145 -9.69 -0.04 6.68
CA LEU A 145 -10.73 -0.76 5.93
C LEU A 145 -12.09 -0.66 6.63
N ALA A 146 -12.13 -0.88 7.95
CA ALA A 146 -13.36 -0.79 8.74
C ALA A 146 -14.01 0.60 8.69
N LYS A 147 -13.23 1.68 8.58
CA LYS A 147 -13.72 3.06 8.44
C LYS A 147 -14.29 3.36 7.05
N ARG A 148 -13.77 2.70 6.02
CA ARG A 148 -13.96 3.08 4.60
C ARG A 148 -14.94 2.18 3.86
N THR A 149 -15.14 0.95 4.33
CA THR A 149 -16.10 0.03 3.73
C THR A 149 -17.53 0.39 4.13
N SER A 150 -18.47 0.25 3.19
CA SER A 150 -19.90 0.29 3.46
C SER A 150 -20.48 -1.11 3.74
N ASP A 151 -19.69 -2.17 3.58
CA ASP A 151 -20.09 -3.54 3.84
C ASP A 151 -19.97 -3.83 5.35
N THR A 152 -21.12 -4.06 5.99
CA THR A 152 -21.19 -4.35 7.43
C THR A 152 -20.51 -5.65 7.81
N GLY A 153 -20.51 -6.66 6.93
CA GLY A 153 -19.81 -7.93 7.13
C GLY A 153 -18.30 -7.73 7.14
N VAL A 154 -17.77 -6.97 6.17
CA VAL A 154 -16.34 -6.61 6.11
C VAL A 154 -15.94 -5.80 7.35
N ARG A 155 -16.78 -4.85 7.78
CA ARG A 155 -16.52 -4.06 8.99
C ARG A 155 -16.46 -4.94 10.25
N VAL A 156 -17.41 -5.86 10.43
CA VAL A 156 -17.43 -6.81 11.56
C VAL A 156 -16.18 -7.68 11.54
N GLU A 157 -15.80 -8.22 10.39
CA GLU A 157 -14.62 -9.08 10.28
C GLU A 157 -13.32 -8.31 10.59
N CYS A 158 -13.21 -7.04 10.19
CA CYS A 158 -12.08 -6.18 10.58
C CYS A 158 -12.02 -5.98 12.11
N LEU A 159 -13.17 -5.74 12.76
CA LEU A 159 -13.25 -5.62 14.22
C LEU A 159 -12.82 -6.91 14.92
N ASP A 160 -13.21 -8.08 14.39
CA ASP A 160 -12.79 -9.38 14.93
C ASP A 160 -11.28 -9.59 14.79
N GLN A 161 -10.67 -9.17 13.67
CA GLN A 161 -9.22 -9.24 13.50
C GLN A 161 -8.49 -8.29 14.46
N LEU A 162 -9.02 -7.08 14.69
CA LEU A 162 -8.48 -6.14 15.67
C LEU A 162 -8.60 -6.67 17.11
N ASP A 163 -9.71 -7.30 17.48
CA ASP A 163 -9.87 -7.94 18.80
C ASP A 163 -8.84 -9.05 19.01
N LYS A 164 -8.56 -9.85 17.99
CA LYS A 164 -7.47 -10.85 18.04
C LYS A 164 -6.10 -10.18 18.25
N LEU A 165 -5.81 -9.10 17.54
CA LEU A 165 -4.55 -8.35 17.67
C LEU A 165 -4.41 -7.65 19.03
N SER A 166 -5.52 -7.31 19.69
CA SER A 166 -5.50 -6.76 21.06
C SER A 166 -4.92 -7.72 22.11
N ARG A 167 -4.79 -9.00 21.77
CA ARG A 167 -4.21 -10.07 22.61
C ARG A 167 -2.81 -10.50 22.14
N HIS A 168 -2.21 -9.78 21.19
CA HIS A 168 -0.90 -10.08 20.63
C HIS A 168 0.22 -10.01 21.71
N PRO A 169 1.30 -10.80 21.62
CA PRO A 169 2.39 -10.76 22.63
C PRO A 169 3.13 -9.41 22.72
N SER A 170 3.29 -8.70 21.61
CA SER A 170 3.88 -7.34 21.61
C SER A 170 2.91 -6.32 22.22
N SER A 171 3.39 -5.56 23.21
CA SER A 171 2.61 -4.47 23.84
C SER A 171 2.25 -3.37 22.86
N ALA A 172 3.15 -3.02 21.93
CA ALA A 172 2.90 -2.00 20.91
C ALA A 172 1.72 -2.37 20.02
N VAL A 173 1.67 -3.61 19.54
CA VAL A 173 0.57 -4.13 18.72
C VAL A 173 -0.75 -4.13 19.49
N ARG A 174 -0.75 -4.56 20.76
CA ARG A 174 -1.96 -4.53 21.60
C ARG A 174 -2.52 -3.11 21.76
N VAL A 175 -1.64 -2.16 22.07
CA VAL A 175 -2.03 -0.75 22.30
C VAL A 175 -2.66 -0.17 21.04
N GLU A 176 -2.05 -0.38 19.87
CA GLU A 176 -2.61 0.13 18.61
C GLU A 176 -3.96 -0.52 18.28
N ALA A 177 -4.08 -1.84 18.49
CA ALA A 177 -5.33 -2.56 18.22
C ALA A 177 -6.48 -2.09 19.12
N LEU A 178 -6.21 -1.88 20.42
CA LEU A 178 -7.18 -1.33 21.37
C LEU A 178 -7.57 0.11 21.02
N ALA A 179 -6.60 0.92 20.57
CA ALA A 179 -6.87 2.28 20.12
C ALA A 179 -7.76 2.28 18.88
N ALA A 180 -7.49 1.43 17.89
CA ALA A 180 -8.31 1.25 16.70
C ALA A 180 -9.75 0.83 17.04
N LEU A 181 -9.92 -0.20 17.89
CA LEU A 181 -11.25 -0.64 18.36
C LEU A 181 -12.02 0.49 19.05
N THR A 182 -11.34 1.28 19.87
CA THR A 182 -11.94 2.43 20.55
C THR A 182 -12.41 3.49 19.57
N ARG A 183 -11.61 3.80 18.53
CA ARG A 183 -11.97 4.74 17.47
C ARG A 183 -13.22 4.26 16.71
N LEU A 184 -13.23 2.99 16.30
CA LEU A 184 -14.31 2.42 15.48
C LEU A 184 -15.65 2.31 16.20
N ARG A 185 -15.63 2.12 17.53
CA ARG A 185 -16.84 2.11 18.38
C ARG A 185 -17.49 3.49 18.53
N ARG A 186 -16.76 4.58 18.30
CA ARG A 186 -17.30 5.95 18.34
C ARG A 186 -17.90 6.40 17.01
N VAL A 187 -17.60 5.68 15.92
CA VAL A 187 -18.01 5.98 14.55
C VAL A 187 -19.08 4.98 14.08
N GLY A 188 -19.70 4.24 15.00
CA GLY A 188 -20.85 3.37 14.75
C GLY A 188 -22.01 3.82 15.60
#